data_AF-A0A954RLE3-F1
#
_entry.id   AF-A0A954RLE3-F1
#
_cell.length_a   1.000
_cell.length_b   1.000
_cell.length_c   1.000
_cell.angle_alpha   90.00
_cell.angle_beta   90.00
_cell.angle_gamma   90.00
#
_symmetry.space_group_name_H-M   'P 1'
#
loop_
_entity.id
_entity.type
_entity.pdbx_description
1 polymer ?
#
loop_
_entity_poly.entity_id
_entity_poly.type
_entity_poly.pdbx_seq_one_letter_code
_entity_poly.pdbx_strand_id
1 'polypeptide(L)'
;MQYDSPPPQPQEASSGSFWKSCLVGCLIFLVVGVIAAGIGGYLLYRNSGAIIAKIGDQAINSVVDTMDITPEEKSQVKAELTRVTDAVRAGTIDTVDVQRGMEALASSPLLPAIVVNSIRAHYLERSGLSEEERAAGELTLQRVARGAVEHSISSDQLKELLALVGNKKPDGTVEIKQSLTDEELRTFLAAAEELADQADVAYEPYQFDIVSECRKVVDKILLGDDEEVEVPEIEIPEAEFPETADSAP
;
A
#
# COMPACT_ATOMS: atom_id res chain seq x y z
N MET A 1 62.38 -30.07 5.23
CA MET A 1 61.13 -30.35 4.47
C MET A 1 60.32 -29.08 4.53
N GLN A 2 60.27 -28.36 3.41
CA GLN A 2 59.69 -27.02 3.30
C GLN A 2 58.40 -27.19 2.49
N TYR A 3 57.24 -26.98 3.13
CA TYR A 3 55.94 -27.08 2.47
C TYR A 3 55.71 -25.80 1.66
N ASP A 4 55.87 -25.91 0.35
CA ASP A 4 55.43 -24.92 -0.62
C ASP A 4 53.89 -24.90 -0.60
N SER A 5 53.29 -23.78 -0.17
CA SER A 5 51.85 -23.60 -0.22
C SER A 5 51.47 -23.14 -1.63
N PRO A 6 50.46 -23.75 -2.29
CA PRO A 6 50.05 -23.32 -3.62
C PRO A 6 49.45 -21.91 -3.57
N PRO A 7 49.64 -21.09 -4.64
CA PRO A 7 49.15 -19.73 -4.67
C PRO A 7 47.60 -19.69 -4.65
N PRO A 8 47.00 -18.65 -4.03
CA PRO A 8 45.55 -18.51 -3.98
C PRO A 8 44.99 -18.37 -5.40
N GLN A 9 44.00 -19.20 -5.74
CA GLN A 9 43.31 -19.09 -7.02
C GLN A 9 42.40 -17.86 -7.04
N PRO A 10 42.28 -17.17 -8.20
CA PRO A 10 41.35 -16.05 -8.35
C PRO A 10 39.92 -16.54 -8.14
N GLN A 11 39.20 -15.94 -7.20
CA GLN A 11 37.77 -16.14 -7.06
C GLN A 11 37.08 -15.55 -8.30
N GLU A 12 36.49 -16.42 -9.12
CA GLU A 12 35.65 -16.01 -10.23
C GLU A 12 34.42 -15.26 -9.68
N ALA A 13 34.31 -13.98 -10.05
CA ALA A 13 33.11 -13.19 -9.80
C ALA A 13 31.94 -13.83 -10.55
N SER A 14 30.97 -14.38 -9.82
CA SER A 14 29.72 -14.89 -10.38
C SER A 14 28.91 -13.73 -10.96
N SER A 15 29.12 -13.46 -12.24
CA SER A 15 28.22 -12.65 -13.05
C SER A 15 26.90 -13.41 -13.25
N GLY A 16 25.77 -12.82 -12.85
CA GLY A 16 24.45 -13.37 -13.17
C GLY A 16 23.38 -13.29 -12.09
N SER A 17 23.13 -12.11 -11.49
CA SER A 17 21.86 -11.89 -10.78
C SER A 17 21.52 -10.40 -10.58
N PHE A 18 21.85 -9.54 -11.55
CA PHE A 18 21.56 -8.09 -11.43
C PHE A 18 20.16 -7.70 -11.92
N TRP A 19 19.46 -8.59 -12.64
CA TRP A 19 18.17 -8.28 -13.28
C TRP A 19 16.92 -8.79 -12.55
N LYS A 20 17.07 -9.64 -11.53
CA LYS A 20 15.92 -10.22 -10.80
C LYS A 20 15.61 -9.53 -9.46
N SER A 21 16.53 -8.71 -8.94
CA SER A 21 16.41 -8.11 -7.60
C SER A 21 15.96 -6.64 -7.59
N CYS A 22 15.65 -6.06 -8.76
CA CYS A 22 15.14 -4.68 -8.85
C CYS A 22 13.63 -4.56 -8.47
N LEU A 23 12.94 -5.68 -8.23
CA LEU A 23 11.48 -5.72 -8.27
C LEU A 23 10.78 -5.23 -6.99
N VAL A 24 11.37 -5.33 -5.80
CA VAL A 24 10.64 -5.09 -4.53
C VAL A 24 10.52 -3.59 -4.19
N GLY A 25 11.61 -2.82 -4.31
CA GLY A 25 11.58 -1.37 -4.09
C GLY A 25 10.96 -0.59 -5.27
N CYS A 26 11.05 -1.14 -6.48
CA CYS A 26 10.38 -0.60 -7.65
C CYS A 26 8.90 -0.99 -7.70
N LEU A 27 8.44 -1.95 -6.87
CA LEU A 27 7.08 -2.46 -6.93
C LEU A 27 6.06 -1.37 -6.61
N ILE A 28 6.28 -0.55 -5.58
CA ILE A 28 5.34 0.50 -5.16
C ILE A 28 5.23 1.59 -6.24
N PHE A 29 6.36 2.01 -6.82
CA PHE A 29 6.38 2.93 -7.96
C PHE A 29 5.81 2.28 -9.24
N LEU A 30 5.93 0.96 -9.40
CA LEU A 30 5.26 0.21 -10.47
C LEU A 30 3.75 0.14 -10.22
N VAL A 31 3.29 -0.07 -9.00
CA VAL A 31 1.86 -0.15 -8.67
C VAL A 31 1.22 1.20 -8.96
N VAL A 32 1.76 2.26 -8.35
CA VAL A 32 1.32 3.64 -8.55
C VAL A 32 1.49 4.06 -10.00
N GLY A 33 2.62 3.72 -10.62
CA GLY A 33 2.94 4.04 -12.01
C GLY A 33 2.10 3.27 -13.02
N VAL A 34 1.70 2.03 -12.76
CA VAL A 34 0.83 1.23 -13.64
C VAL A 34 -0.62 1.63 -13.47
N ILE A 35 -1.06 1.98 -12.26
CA ILE A 35 -2.37 2.60 -12.03
C ILE A 35 -2.42 3.95 -12.78
N ALA A 36 -1.41 4.81 -12.59
CA ALA A 36 -1.32 6.11 -13.27
C ALA A 36 -1.12 5.98 -14.79
N ALA A 37 -0.36 5.02 -15.30
CA ALA A 37 -0.17 4.79 -16.73
C ALA A 37 -1.38 4.09 -17.37
N GLY A 38 -2.08 3.23 -16.62
CA GLY A 38 -3.36 2.66 -17.03
C GLY A 38 -4.43 3.73 -17.19
N ILE A 39 -4.47 4.69 -16.26
CA ILE A 39 -5.40 5.83 -16.26
C ILE A 39 -4.98 6.88 -17.30
N GLY A 40 -3.70 7.27 -17.35
CA GLY A 40 -3.18 8.19 -18.37
C GLY A 40 -3.30 7.63 -19.78
N GLY A 41 -3.06 6.32 -19.94
CA GLY A 41 -3.33 5.58 -21.17
C GLY A 41 -4.82 5.53 -21.49
N TYR A 42 -5.68 5.30 -20.51
CA TYR A 42 -7.14 5.32 -20.67
C TYR A 42 -7.67 6.66 -21.21
N LEU A 43 -7.18 7.79 -20.70
CA LEU A 43 -7.59 9.12 -21.14
C LEU A 43 -7.08 9.48 -22.54
N LEU A 44 -5.87 9.05 -22.88
CA LEU A 44 -5.30 9.22 -24.22
C LEU A 44 -5.96 8.29 -25.26
N TYR A 45 -6.63 7.22 -24.83
CA TYR A 45 -7.06 6.10 -25.69
C TYR A 45 -8.57 5.80 -25.60
N ARG A 46 -9.41 6.85 -25.55
CA ARG A 46 -10.89 6.83 -25.53
C ARG A 46 -11.55 6.20 -26.79
N ASN A 47 -10.92 5.24 -27.47
CA ASN A 47 -11.46 4.52 -28.63
C ASN A 47 -11.11 3.01 -28.71
N SER A 48 -10.68 2.33 -27.62
CA SER A 48 -10.37 0.87 -27.68
C SER A 48 -10.61 0.11 -26.37
N GLY A 49 -11.87 0.06 -25.92
CA GLY A 49 -12.25 -0.40 -24.57
C GLY A 49 -11.99 -1.88 -24.21
N ALA A 50 -11.73 -2.79 -25.16
CA ALA A 50 -11.62 -4.23 -24.87
C ALA A 50 -10.19 -4.72 -24.55
N ILE A 51 -9.15 -3.99 -24.97
CA ILE A 51 -7.74 -4.40 -24.81
C ILE A 51 -7.17 -3.92 -23.47
N ILE A 52 -7.67 -2.80 -22.94
CA ILE A 52 -7.11 -2.10 -21.77
C ILE A 52 -7.62 -2.69 -20.44
N ALA A 53 -8.87 -3.15 -20.38
CA ALA A 53 -9.41 -3.84 -19.20
C ALA A 53 -8.54 -5.04 -18.78
N LYS A 54 -8.08 -5.83 -19.76
CA LYS A 54 -7.18 -6.98 -19.53
C LYS A 54 -5.81 -6.56 -18.98
N ILE A 55 -5.29 -5.39 -19.35
CA ILE A 55 -4.00 -4.88 -18.88
C ILE A 55 -4.12 -4.40 -17.43
N GLY A 56 -5.20 -3.67 -17.11
CA GLY A 56 -5.49 -3.23 -15.73
C GLY A 56 -5.67 -4.41 -14.78
N ASP A 57 -6.48 -5.40 -15.17
CA ASP A 57 -6.72 -6.61 -14.38
C ASP A 57 -5.41 -7.40 -14.18
N GLN A 58 -4.58 -7.53 -15.23
CA GLN A 58 -3.30 -8.23 -15.13
C GLN A 58 -2.31 -7.51 -14.21
N ALA A 59 -2.30 -6.18 -14.23
CA ALA A 59 -1.47 -5.37 -13.36
C ALA A 59 -1.89 -5.48 -11.88
N ILE A 60 -3.19 -5.31 -11.61
CA ILE A 60 -3.76 -5.47 -10.26
C ILE A 60 -3.46 -6.87 -9.73
N ASN A 61 -3.70 -7.91 -10.54
CA ASN A 61 -3.41 -9.28 -10.15
C ASN A 61 -1.92 -9.47 -9.83
N SER A 62 -1.02 -8.97 -10.70
CA SER A 62 0.42 -9.10 -10.48
C SER A 62 0.88 -8.42 -9.18
N VAL A 63 0.34 -7.24 -8.89
CA VAL A 63 0.63 -6.51 -7.65
C VAL A 63 0.15 -7.28 -6.42
N VAL A 64 -1.11 -7.67 -6.41
CA VAL A 64 -1.70 -8.35 -5.24
C VAL A 64 -1.09 -9.74 -5.05
N ASP A 65 -0.72 -10.43 -6.12
CA ASP A 65 -0.08 -11.74 -6.04
C ASP A 65 1.31 -11.68 -5.40
N THR A 66 2.01 -10.55 -5.52
CA THR A 66 3.30 -10.31 -4.84
C THR A 66 3.17 -9.87 -3.39
N MET A 67 1.97 -9.49 -2.93
CA MET A 67 1.75 -9.15 -1.52
C MET A 67 1.82 -10.42 -0.67
N ASP A 68 2.45 -10.30 0.49
CA ASP A 68 2.51 -11.37 1.48
C ASP A 68 1.30 -11.31 2.41
N ILE A 69 0.13 -11.65 1.84
CA ILE A 69 -1.17 -11.70 2.51
C ILE A 69 -1.87 -13.01 2.14
N THR A 70 -2.89 -13.40 2.91
CA THR A 70 -3.59 -14.67 2.69
C THR A 70 -4.29 -14.68 1.31
N PRO A 71 -4.49 -15.86 0.69
CA PRO A 71 -5.21 -15.95 -0.58
C PRO A 71 -6.61 -15.32 -0.55
N GLU A 72 -7.26 -15.39 0.60
CA GLU A 72 -8.56 -14.77 0.86
C GLU A 72 -8.46 -13.24 0.82
N GLU A 73 -7.51 -12.65 1.55
CA GLU A 73 -7.26 -11.21 1.53
C GLU A 73 -6.85 -10.73 0.13
N LYS A 74 -6.05 -11.52 -0.62
CA LYS A 74 -5.73 -11.21 -2.03
C LYS A 74 -6.99 -11.09 -2.88
N SER A 75 -7.92 -12.04 -2.75
CA SER A 75 -9.18 -12.02 -3.50
C SER A 75 -10.01 -10.79 -3.15
N GLN A 76 -10.07 -10.43 -1.87
CA GLN A 76 -10.84 -9.28 -1.40
C GLN A 76 -10.22 -7.95 -1.85
N VAL A 77 -8.90 -7.78 -1.73
CA VAL A 77 -8.18 -6.60 -2.26
C VAL A 77 -8.37 -6.47 -3.76
N LYS A 78 -8.28 -7.58 -4.52
CA LYS A 78 -8.56 -7.58 -5.97
C LYS A 78 -9.98 -7.10 -6.27
N ALA A 79 -10.97 -7.57 -5.53
CA ALA A 79 -12.36 -7.15 -5.70
C ALA A 79 -12.53 -5.63 -5.48
N GLU A 80 -11.90 -5.06 -4.46
CA GLU A 80 -11.93 -3.61 -4.20
C GLU A 80 -11.26 -2.82 -5.34
N LEU A 81 -10.09 -3.27 -5.83
CA LEU A 81 -9.41 -2.63 -6.95
C LEU A 81 -10.19 -2.76 -8.28
N THR A 82 -10.91 -3.87 -8.47
CA THR A 82 -11.82 -4.04 -9.62
C THR A 82 -12.97 -3.03 -9.58
N ARG A 83 -13.52 -2.69 -8.40
CA ARG A 83 -14.55 -1.63 -8.28
C ARG A 83 -14.07 -0.30 -8.85
N VAL A 84 -12.84 0.11 -8.54
CA VAL A 84 -12.24 1.35 -9.09
C VAL A 84 -12.12 1.23 -10.60
N THR A 85 -11.60 0.12 -11.10
CA THR A 85 -11.41 -0.10 -12.55
C THR A 85 -12.74 -0.08 -13.31
N ASP A 86 -13.79 -0.67 -12.74
CA ASP A 86 -15.13 -0.69 -13.31
C ASP A 86 -15.78 0.70 -13.30
N ALA A 87 -15.59 1.48 -12.23
CA ALA A 87 -16.04 2.87 -12.16
C ALA A 87 -15.34 3.76 -13.19
N VAL A 88 -14.02 3.60 -13.38
CA VAL A 88 -13.28 4.27 -14.45
C VAL A 88 -13.88 3.86 -15.80
N ARG A 89 -14.09 2.56 -16.05
CA ARG A 89 -14.62 2.03 -17.32
C ARG A 89 -16.03 2.54 -17.62
N ALA A 90 -16.86 2.67 -16.60
CA ALA A 90 -18.20 3.22 -16.71
C ALA A 90 -18.20 4.74 -16.93
N GLY A 91 -17.04 5.40 -16.74
CA GLY A 91 -16.92 6.86 -16.78
C GLY A 91 -17.62 7.54 -15.61
N THR A 92 -17.86 6.82 -14.51
CA THR A 92 -18.50 7.36 -13.31
C THR A 92 -17.53 8.10 -12.40
N ILE A 93 -16.22 7.85 -12.56
CA ILE A 93 -15.15 8.66 -11.96
C ILE A 93 -14.29 9.26 -13.07
N ASP A 94 -13.95 10.52 -12.92
CA ASP A 94 -13.16 11.26 -13.91
C ASP A 94 -11.67 11.36 -13.51
N THR A 95 -10.91 12.18 -14.23
CA THR A 95 -9.48 12.38 -13.97
C THR A 95 -9.18 13.02 -12.61
N VAL A 96 -10.08 13.88 -12.16
CA VAL A 96 -9.96 14.58 -10.88
C VAL A 96 -10.23 13.61 -9.74
N ASP A 97 -11.24 12.76 -9.86
CA ASP A 97 -11.55 11.73 -8.86
C ASP A 97 -10.42 10.70 -8.74
N VAL A 98 -9.82 10.32 -9.87
CA VAL A 98 -8.64 9.45 -9.87
C VAL A 98 -7.46 10.14 -9.19
N GLN A 99 -7.19 11.40 -9.51
CA GLN A 99 -6.08 12.13 -8.87
C GLN A 99 -6.31 12.24 -7.35
N ARG A 100 -7.53 12.57 -6.92
CA ARG A 100 -7.92 12.60 -5.50
C ARG A 100 -7.71 11.23 -4.85
N GLY A 101 -8.06 10.16 -5.55
CA GLY A 101 -7.83 8.80 -5.09
C GLY A 101 -6.35 8.46 -4.92
N MET A 102 -5.49 8.93 -5.83
CA MET A 102 -4.03 8.78 -5.71
C MET A 102 -3.47 9.58 -4.53
N GLU A 103 -3.97 10.79 -4.30
CA GLU A 103 -3.60 11.61 -3.13
C GLU A 103 -4.07 10.97 -1.82
N ALA A 104 -5.28 10.41 -1.81
CA ALA A 104 -5.83 9.66 -0.67
C ALA A 104 -5.01 8.39 -0.39
N LEU A 105 -4.59 7.65 -1.42
CA LEU A 105 -3.70 6.51 -1.28
C LEU A 105 -2.31 6.92 -0.77
N ALA A 106 -1.74 8.00 -1.31
CA ALA A 106 -0.43 8.51 -0.91
C ALA A 106 -0.42 8.99 0.55
N SER A 107 -1.56 9.53 1.01
CA SER A 107 -1.77 9.99 2.39
C SER A 107 -2.32 8.88 3.30
N SER A 108 -2.66 7.71 2.75
CA SER A 108 -3.23 6.60 3.49
C SER A 108 -2.15 5.90 4.33
N PRO A 109 -2.47 5.47 5.55
CA PRO A 109 -1.57 4.64 6.35
C PRO A 109 -1.33 3.25 5.74
N LEU A 110 -2.08 2.88 4.70
CA LEU A 110 -1.94 1.62 3.97
C LEU A 110 -0.53 1.43 3.41
N LEU A 111 0.06 2.47 2.79
CA LEU A 111 1.41 2.37 2.20
C LEU A 111 2.49 2.13 3.28
N PRO A 112 2.57 2.98 4.34
CA PRO A 112 3.33 2.69 5.55
C PRO A 112 3.22 1.26 6.08
N ALA A 113 1.98 0.79 6.30
CA ALA A 113 1.72 -0.52 6.88
C ALA A 113 2.18 -1.67 5.97
N ILE A 114 1.98 -1.54 4.65
CA ILE A 114 2.49 -2.49 3.65
C ILE A 114 4.02 -2.57 3.73
N VAL A 115 4.72 -1.43 3.81
CA VAL A 115 6.19 -1.43 3.89
C VAL A 115 6.68 -2.11 5.16
N VAL A 116 6.11 -1.78 6.32
CA VAL A 116 6.48 -2.41 7.60
C VAL A 116 6.21 -3.92 7.58
N ASN A 117 5.06 -4.35 7.05
CA ASN A 117 4.74 -5.77 6.91
C ASN A 117 5.67 -6.47 5.90
N SER A 118 6.10 -5.80 4.84
CA SER A 118 7.06 -6.36 3.90
C SER A 118 8.42 -6.61 4.55
N ILE A 119 8.83 -5.77 5.51
CA ILE A 119 10.08 -5.97 6.25
C ILE A 119 10.00 -7.23 7.12
N ARG A 120 8.86 -7.46 7.76
CA ARG A 120 8.57 -8.69 8.52
C ARG A 120 8.75 -9.92 7.63
N ALA A 121 8.03 -9.98 6.52
CA ALA A 121 8.05 -11.11 5.59
C ALA A 121 9.44 -11.34 4.95
N HIS A 122 10.13 -10.28 4.55
CA HIS A 122 11.37 -10.40 3.78
C HIS A 122 12.65 -10.51 4.60
N TYR A 123 12.72 -9.88 5.77
CA TYR A 123 13.93 -9.88 6.60
C TYR A 123 13.75 -10.66 7.89
N LEU A 124 12.64 -10.46 8.61
CA LEU A 124 12.47 -11.08 9.93
C LEU A 124 12.32 -12.60 9.85
N GLU A 125 11.45 -13.10 8.97
CA GLU A 125 11.22 -14.54 8.77
C GLU A 125 12.42 -15.28 8.21
N ARG A 126 13.30 -14.57 7.50
CA ARG A 126 14.48 -15.13 6.81
C ARG A 126 15.80 -14.88 7.54
N SER A 127 15.74 -14.26 8.72
CA SER A 127 16.90 -13.91 9.54
C SER A 127 17.47 -15.10 10.30
N GLY A 128 18.70 -14.96 10.80
CA GLY A 128 19.32 -15.88 11.75
C GLY A 128 18.93 -15.63 13.22
N LEU A 129 17.97 -14.73 13.49
CA LEU A 129 17.51 -14.39 14.84
C LEU A 129 16.90 -15.59 15.57
N SER A 130 17.03 -15.60 16.90
CA SER A 130 16.35 -16.60 17.75
C SER A 130 14.83 -16.50 17.61
N GLU A 131 14.11 -17.54 18.04
CA GLU A 131 12.66 -17.51 18.05
C GLU A 131 12.10 -16.39 18.96
N GLU A 132 12.74 -16.14 20.11
CA GLU A 132 12.33 -15.05 20.99
C GLU A 132 12.61 -13.67 20.36
N GLU A 133 13.79 -13.48 19.77
CA GLU A 133 14.14 -12.25 19.05
C GLU A 133 13.16 -11.98 17.89
N ARG A 134 12.77 -13.05 17.17
CA ARG A 134 11.82 -12.95 16.06
C ARG A 134 10.42 -12.58 16.54
N ALA A 135 9.94 -13.20 17.60
CA ALA A 135 8.62 -12.90 18.17
C ALA A 135 8.55 -11.46 18.71
N ALA A 136 9.61 -11.00 19.39
CA ALA A 136 9.72 -9.62 19.85
C ALA A 136 9.77 -8.64 18.67
N GLY A 137 10.57 -8.95 17.64
CA GLY A 137 10.63 -8.15 16.42
C GLY A 137 9.30 -8.06 15.69
N GLU A 138 8.55 -9.15 15.63
CA GLU A 138 7.24 -9.18 14.99
C GLU A 138 6.24 -8.29 15.73
N LEU A 139 6.20 -8.39 17.07
CA LEU A 139 5.37 -7.51 17.90
C LEU A 139 5.77 -6.03 17.71
N THR A 140 7.07 -5.73 17.70
CA THR A 140 7.55 -4.36 17.45
C THR A 140 7.09 -3.81 16.10
N LEU A 141 7.17 -4.61 15.02
CA LEU A 141 6.70 -4.18 13.71
C LEU A 141 5.18 -4.02 13.65
N GLN A 142 4.43 -4.88 14.35
CA GLN A 142 2.97 -4.72 14.50
C GLN A 142 2.62 -3.41 15.21
N ARG A 143 3.36 -3.04 16.26
CA ARG A 143 3.19 -1.77 16.96
C ARG A 143 3.49 -0.58 16.06
N VAL A 144 4.57 -0.61 15.29
CA VAL A 144 4.88 0.47 14.33
C VAL A 144 3.78 0.58 13.27
N ALA A 145 3.30 -0.55 12.73
CA ALA A 145 2.19 -0.55 11.78
C ALA A 145 0.91 0.04 12.39
N ARG A 146 0.58 -0.32 13.63
CA ARG A 146 -0.54 0.28 14.38
C ARG A 146 -0.37 1.79 14.52
N GLY A 147 0.79 2.24 15.00
CA GLY A 147 1.03 3.67 15.20
C GLY A 147 0.97 4.47 13.90
N ALA A 148 1.37 3.88 12.77
CA ALA A 148 1.19 4.50 11.46
C ALA A 148 -0.29 4.63 11.06
N VAL A 149 -1.11 3.62 11.36
CA VAL A 149 -2.56 3.59 11.07
C VAL A 149 -3.37 4.51 11.98
N GLU A 150 -3.04 4.52 13.27
CA GLU A 150 -3.67 5.39 14.27
C GLU A 150 -3.09 6.81 14.24
N HIS A 151 -2.17 7.09 13.31
CA HIS A 151 -1.49 8.38 13.12
C HIS A 151 -0.69 8.88 14.34
N SER A 152 -0.35 8.01 15.29
CA SER A 152 0.58 8.34 16.40
C SER A 152 2.04 8.32 15.96
N ILE A 153 2.36 7.60 14.89
CA ILE A 153 3.65 7.65 14.19
C ILE A 153 3.44 8.37 12.86
N SER A 154 4.11 9.51 12.69
CA SER A 154 4.03 10.30 11.45
C SER A 154 4.77 9.63 10.29
N SER A 155 4.38 9.97 9.07
CA SER A 155 5.06 9.50 7.85
C SER A 155 6.55 9.85 7.81
N ASP A 156 6.96 10.97 8.41
CA ASP A 156 8.37 11.38 8.42
C ASP A 156 9.19 10.56 9.41
N GLN A 157 8.65 10.28 10.61
CA GLN A 157 9.28 9.35 11.56
C GLN A 157 9.44 7.96 10.94
N LEU A 158 8.43 7.49 10.20
CA LEU A 158 8.54 6.21 9.50
C LEU A 158 9.60 6.24 8.40
N LYS A 159 9.70 7.32 7.62
CA LYS A 159 10.77 7.46 6.61
C LYS A 159 12.15 7.42 7.25
N GLU A 160 12.32 8.08 8.40
CA GLU A 160 13.58 8.05 9.16
C GLU A 160 13.91 6.63 9.63
N LEU A 161 12.93 5.90 10.17
CA LEU A 161 13.08 4.51 10.55
C LEU A 161 13.49 3.63 9.35
N LEU A 162 12.78 3.78 8.22
CA LEU A 162 13.06 3.03 6.99
C LEU A 162 14.42 3.37 6.37
N ALA A 163 14.96 4.56 6.63
CA ALA A 163 16.28 4.94 6.17
C ALA A 163 17.40 4.09 6.80
N LEU A 164 17.16 3.44 7.94
CA LEU A 164 18.14 2.52 8.56
C LEU A 164 18.33 1.23 7.73
N VAL A 165 17.27 0.81 7.04
CA VAL A 165 17.26 -0.39 6.19
C VAL A 165 17.33 -0.05 4.70
N GLY A 166 17.52 1.22 4.36
CA GLY A 166 17.64 1.70 3.00
C GLY A 166 18.96 2.41 2.72
N ASN A 167 19.30 2.51 1.44
CA ASN A 167 20.39 3.34 0.95
C ASN A 167 19.80 4.66 0.48
N LYS A 168 20.28 5.77 1.05
CA LYS A 168 19.87 7.10 0.62
C LYS A 168 20.56 7.43 -0.71
N LYS A 169 19.76 7.71 -1.74
CA LYS A 169 20.24 8.11 -3.06
C LYS A 169 20.59 9.60 -3.09
N PRO A 170 21.41 10.05 -4.05
CA PRO A 170 21.76 11.47 -4.20
C PRO A 170 20.55 12.41 -4.42
N ASP A 171 19.43 11.87 -4.91
CA ASP A 171 18.17 12.59 -5.11
C ASP A 171 17.30 12.69 -3.83
N GLY A 172 17.79 12.15 -2.71
CA GLY A 172 17.09 12.14 -1.43
C GLY A 172 16.11 10.97 -1.24
N THR A 173 15.92 10.12 -2.24
CA THR A 173 15.08 8.92 -2.12
C THR A 173 15.77 7.83 -1.31
N VAL A 174 14.97 6.98 -0.65
CA VAL A 174 15.47 5.83 0.13
C VAL A 174 15.16 4.56 -0.65
N GLU A 175 16.19 3.81 -1.00
CA GLU A 175 16.05 2.50 -1.62
C GLU A 175 16.31 1.40 -0.60
N ILE A 176 15.28 0.64 -0.24
CA ILE A 176 15.40 -0.44 0.74
C ILE A 176 16.44 -1.47 0.27
N LYS A 177 17.35 -1.86 1.17
CA LYS A 177 18.42 -2.83 0.92
C LYS A 177 17.81 -4.18 0.58
N GLN A 178 18.38 -4.90 -0.38
CA GLN A 178 17.87 -6.21 -0.78
C GLN A 178 18.00 -7.28 0.30
N SER A 179 18.97 -7.13 1.18
CA SER A 179 19.22 -8.01 2.32
C SER A 179 19.71 -7.16 3.48
N LEU A 180 19.33 -7.56 4.68
CA LEU A 180 19.87 -7.02 5.92
C LEU A 180 20.66 -8.14 6.59
N THR A 181 21.81 -7.79 7.15
CA THR A 181 22.48 -8.66 8.13
C THR A 181 21.65 -8.71 9.41
N ASP A 182 21.82 -9.76 10.22
CA ASP A 182 21.10 -9.87 11.49
C ASP A 182 21.38 -8.67 12.41
N GLU A 183 22.59 -8.10 12.36
CA GLU A 183 22.97 -6.94 13.17
C GLU A 183 22.26 -5.65 12.70
N GLU A 184 22.15 -5.45 11.39
CA GLU A 184 21.38 -4.34 10.83
C GLU A 184 19.89 -4.49 11.16
N LEU A 185 19.37 -5.72 11.10
CA LEU A 185 17.98 -6.01 11.46
C LEU A 185 17.73 -5.75 12.95
N ARG A 186 18.61 -6.18 13.86
CA ARG A 186 18.52 -5.85 15.30
C ARG A 186 18.54 -4.35 15.53
N THR A 187 19.44 -3.63 14.84
CA THR A 187 19.53 -2.16 14.94
C THR A 187 18.22 -1.50 14.50
N PHE A 188 17.65 -1.97 13.39
CA PHE A 188 16.36 -1.49 12.91
C PHE A 188 15.21 -1.80 13.88
N LEU A 189 15.15 -3.03 14.41
CA LEU A 189 14.11 -3.44 15.37
C LEU A 189 14.20 -2.64 16.68
N ALA A 190 15.41 -2.36 17.18
CA ALA A 190 15.59 -1.53 18.36
C ALA A 190 15.09 -0.09 18.12
N ALA A 191 15.40 0.50 16.96
CA ALA A 191 14.88 1.82 16.60
C ALA A 191 13.36 1.82 16.38
N ALA A 192 12.80 0.74 15.85
CA ALA A 192 11.36 0.57 15.67
C ALA A 192 10.63 0.46 17.02
N GLU A 193 11.22 -0.25 17.98
CA GLU A 193 10.71 -0.37 19.35
C GLU A 193 10.73 0.99 20.05
N GLU A 194 11.86 1.69 20.00
CA GLU A 194 11.99 3.04 20.56
C GLU A 194 10.96 4.00 19.94
N LEU A 195 10.75 3.93 18.62
CA LEU A 195 9.75 4.77 17.96
C LEU A 195 8.33 4.46 18.44
N ALA A 196 7.96 3.19 18.55
CA ALA A 196 6.65 2.78 19.03
C ALA A 196 6.44 3.17 20.50
N ASP A 197 7.48 3.07 21.33
CA ASP A 197 7.46 3.49 22.73
C ASP A 197 7.29 5.01 22.88
N GLN A 198 8.04 5.79 22.10
CA GLN A 198 7.92 7.25 22.09
C GLN A 198 6.55 7.73 21.61
N ALA A 199 5.91 6.98 20.71
CA ALA A 199 4.56 7.23 20.23
C ALA A 199 3.46 6.66 21.13
N ASP A 200 3.81 6.10 22.29
CA ASP A 200 2.90 5.49 23.28
C ASP A 200 1.97 4.43 22.65
N VAL A 201 2.48 3.68 21.67
CA VAL A 201 1.72 2.61 21.03
C VAL A 201 1.67 1.40 21.96
N ALA A 202 0.46 0.91 22.25
CA ALA A 202 0.23 -0.20 23.14
C ALA A 202 1.12 -1.43 22.82
N TYR A 203 1.69 -2.04 23.86
CA TYR A 203 2.52 -3.26 23.73
C TYR A 203 1.63 -4.51 23.67
N GLU A 204 0.86 -4.63 22.60
CA GLU A 204 -0.03 -5.76 22.37
C GLU A 204 -0.06 -6.14 20.88
N PRO A 205 -0.36 -7.41 20.55
CA PRO A 205 -0.48 -7.83 19.16
C PRO A 205 -1.48 -6.97 18.41
N TYR A 206 -1.10 -6.53 17.21
CA TYR A 206 -1.95 -5.76 16.33
C TYR A 206 -1.97 -6.42 14.95
N GLN A 207 -3.17 -6.77 14.50
CA GLN A 207 -3.38 -7.33 13.17
C GLN A 207 -3.90 -6.24 12.24
N PHE A 208 -3.05 -5.83 11.29
CA PHE A 208 -3.43 -4.88 10.26
C PHE A 208 -4.40 -5.54 9.26
N ASP A 209 -5.63 -5.02 9.18
CA ASP A 209 -6.61 -5.45 8.19
C ASP A 209 -6.41 -4.68 6.87
N ILE A 210 -5.57 -5.26 6.00
CA ILE A 210 -5.27 -4.67 4.69
C ILE A 210 -6.51 -4.53 3.82
N VAL A 211 -7.50 -5.41 3.95
CA VAL A 211 -8.72 -5.38 3.14
C VAL A 211 -9.56 -4.18 3.55
N SER A 212 -9.77 -3.98 4.85
CA SER A 212 -10.51 -2.84 5.40
C SER A 212 -9.85 -1.53 5.00
N GLU A 213 -8.53 -1.42 5.11
CA GLU A 213 -7.81 -0.20 4.70
C GLU A 213 -7.85 0.04 3.19
N CYS A 214 -7.73 -1.02 2.38
CA CYS A 214 -7.89 -0.92 0.93
C CYS A 214 -9.30 -0.44 0.56
N ARG A 215 -10.33 -0.99 1.19
CA ARG A 215 -11.72 -0.58 1.00
C ARG A 215 -11.92 0.90 1.35
N LYS A 216 -11.40 1.38 2.48
CA LYS A 216 -11.49 2.79 2.87
C LYS A 216 -10.90 3.71 1.80
N VAL A 217 -9.75 3.35 1.24
CA VAL A 217 -9.15 4.12 0.13
C VAL A 217 -10.07 4.08 -1.08
N VAL A 218 -10.50 2.89 -1.51
CA VAL A 218 -11.39 2.71 -2.69
C VAL A 218 -12.70 3.47 -2.53
N ASP A 219 -13.33 3.44 -1.36
CA ASP A 219 -14.58 4.16 -1.10
C ASP A 219 -14.38 5.67 -1.22
N LYS A 220 -13.25 6.22 -0.75
CA LYS A 220 -12.91 7.64 -0.98
C LYS A 220 -12.74 7.97 -2.46
N ILE A 221 -12.17 7.06 -3.27
CA ILE A 221 -12.05 7.27 -4.73
C ILE A 221 -13.44 7.32 -5.37
N LEU A 222 -14.34 6.43 -4.95
CA LEU A 222 -15.63 6.21 -5.59
C LEU A 222 -16.71 7.20 -5.14
N LEU A 223 -16.65 7.66 -3.89
CA LEU A 223 -17.66 8.54 -3.29
C LEU A 223 -17.21 10.01 -3.25
N GLY A 224 -15.92 10.29 -3.38
CA GLY A 224 -15.38 11.63 -3.09
C GLY A 224 -15.38 11.97 -1.60
N ASP A 225 -14.74 13.08 -1.23
CA ASP A 225 -14.85 13.65 0.12
C ASP A 225 -16.18 14.43 0.22
N ASP A 226 -17.31 13.73 0.14
CA ASP A 226 -18.59 14.32 0.51
C ASP A 226 -18.70 14.31 2.04
N GLU A 227 -18.10 15.33 2.68
CA GLU A 227 -18.73 15.91 3.86
C GLU A 227 -20.16 16.34 3.46
N GLU A 228 -21.14 15.66 4.06
CA GLU A 228 -22.58 15.93 4.02
C GLU A 228 -23.23 16.06 2.64
N VAL A 229 -23.91 14.99 2.22
CA VAL A 229 -25.07 15.13 1.33
C VAL A 229 -26.12 15.95 2.07
N GLU A 230 -26.11 17.28 1.93
CA GLU A 230 -27.29 18.11 2.15
C GLU A 230 -28.36 17.58 1.18
N VAL A 231 -29.24 16.75 1.70
CA VAL A 231 -30.47 16.37 1.00
C VAL A 231 -31.21 17.68 0.78
N PRO A 232 -31.38 18.16 -0.47
CA PRO A 232 -32.15 19.38 -0.69
C PRO A 232 -33.53 19.13 -0.11
N GLU A 233 -33.96 20.00 0.80
CA GLU A 233 -35.31 19.99 1.34
C GLU A 233 -36.26 20.08 0.13
N ILE A 234 -36.86 18.94 -0.23
CA ILE A 234 -37.85 18.89 -1.29
C ILE A 234 -39.06 19.61 -0.71
N GLU A 235 -39.23 20.89 -1.03
CA GLU A 235 -40.49 21.59 -0.85
C GLU A 235 -41.54 20.83 -1.68
N ILE A 236 -42.29 19.95 -1.01
CA ILE A 236 -43.46 19.32 -1.60
C ILE A 236 -44.47 20.45 -1.78
N PRO A 237 -44.80 20.86 -3.02
CA PRO A 237 -45.81 21.89 -3.22
C PRO A 237 -47.12 21.39 -2.59
N GLU A 238 -47.65 22.20 -1.68
CA GLU A 238 -48.92 21.97 -1.00
C GLU A 238 -49.98 21.70 -2.07
N ALA A 239 -50.48 20.47 -2.12
CA ALA A 239 -51.48 20.08 -3.09
C ALA A 239 -52.75 20.89 -2.81
N GLU A 240 -53.05 21.87 -3.65
CA GLU A 240 -54.37 22.50 -3.71
C GLU A 240 -55.38 21.42 -4.09
N PHE A 241 -56.08 20.88 -3.08
CA PHE A 241 -57.25 20.06 -3.30
C PHE A 241 -58.37 20.98 -3.80
N PRO A 242 -58.89 20.78 -5.03
CA PRO A 242 -60.00 21.59 -5.50
C PRO A 242 -61.22 21.35 -4.61
N GLU A 243 -61.68 22.44 -4.02
CA GLU A 243 -62.91 22.53 -3.25
C GLU A 243 -64.06 22.01 -4.12
N THR A 244 -64.69 20.92 -3.69
CA THR A 244 -65.81 20.32 -4.41
C THR A 244 -67.02 21.24 -4.23
N ALA A 245 -67.26 22.08 -5.23
CA ALA A 245 -68.44 22.92 -5.29
C ALA A 245 -69.69 22.03 -5.39
N ASP A 246 -70.50 22.23 -4.36
CA ASP A 246 -71.82 21.72 -4.05
C ASP A 246 -72.75 21.58 -5.26
N SER A 247 -73.41 20.43 -5.30
CA SER A 247 -74.43 20.06 -6.27
C SER A 247 -75.80 20.28 -5.65
N ALA A 248 -76.61 21.18 -6.20
CA ALA A 248 -78.03 21.25 -5.89
C ALA A 248 -78.83 21.91 -7.04
N PRO A 249 -80.13 21.56 -7.18
CA PRO A 249 -80.80 21.26 -8.44
C PRO A 249 -81.37 22.45 -9.24
#